data_AF-A0A923RWR2-F1
#
_entry.id   AF-A0A923RWR2-F1
#
_cell.length_a   1.000
_cell.length_b   1.000
_cell.length_c   1.000
_cell.angle_alpha   90.00
_cell.angle_beta   90.00
_cell.angle_gamma   90.00
#
_symmetry.space_group_name_H-M   'P 1'
#
loop_
_entity.id
_entity.type
_entity.pdbx_description
1 polymer ?
#
loop_
_entity_poly.entity_id
_entity_poly.type
_entity_poly.pdbx_seq_one_letter_code
_entity_poly.pdbx_strand_id
1 'polypeptide(L)'
;MNIKKLFKRIVPLVLCVATLSITPAFAADITADASVGVEDRMTLYFEEDVTFNCGAEVHVKYTILDSTGDITGVQSLKVTYYPNTIHSVTAFVSAIRDNEIVITVSYYNKVTEKWESEVGSFGHEW
;
A
#
# COMPACT_ATOMS: atom_id res chain seq x y z
N MET A 1 39.87 18.32 -3.54
CA MET A 1 40.36 19.33 -4.50
C MET A 1 39.73 19.00 -5.85
N ASN A 2 38.61 19.62 -6.24
CA ASN A 2 38.57 20.95 -6.83
C ASN A 2 37.24 21.66 -6.53
N ILE A 3 37.35 22.82 -5.90
CA ILE A 3 36.33 23.86 -5.77
C ILE A 3 36.48 24.75 -7.00
N LYS A 4 35.40 25.08 -7.71
CA LYS A 4 35.30 26.34 -8.46
C LYS A 4 33.93 26.98 -8.26
N LYS A 5 33.97 28.10 -7.55
CA LYS A 5 32.89 29.06 -7.30
C LYS A 5 32.77 30.06 -8.47
N LEU A 6 31.66 30.80 -8.43
CA LEU A 6 31.40 32.17 -8.93
C LEU A 6 30.96 32.30 -10.42
N PHE A 7 30.18 33.29 -10.87
CA PHE A 7 30.00 34.69 -10.43
C PHE A 7 28.65 35.25 -11.00
N LYS A 8 27.79 35.81 -10.12
CA LYS A 8 27.19 37.17 -10.17
C LYS A 8 26.31 37.60 -11.37
N ARG A 9 25.06 37.96 -11.07
CA ARG A 9 24.48 39.24 -11.49
C ARG A 9 23.46 39.73 -10.45
N ILE A 10 23.78 40.88 -9.87
CA ILE A 10 22.95 41.70 -8.97
C ILE A 10 22.53 42.90 -9.81
N VAL A 11 21.25 43.29 -9.80
CA VAL A 11 20.82 44.71 -9.75
C VAL A 11 19.46 44.78 -9.00
N PRO A 12 19.25 45.78 -8.11
CA PRO A 12 18.20 45.81 -7.09
C PRO A 12 17.06 46.82 -7.41
N LEU A 13 16.32 47.24 -6.37
CA LEU A 13 15.21 48.22 -6.26
C LEU A 13 13.81 47.57 -6.42
N VAL A 14 12.81 47.75 -5.54
CA VAL A 14 12.38 48.95 -4.81
C VAL A 14 11.70 48.60 -3.47
N LEU A 15 11.99 49.45 -2.50
CA LEU A 15 11.42 49.65 -1.17
C LEU A 15 9.89 49.88 -1.17
N CYS A 16 9.13 49.14 -0.35
CA CYS A 16 7.90 49.71 0.23
C CYS A 16 7.60 49.06 1.59
N VAL A 17 7.77 49.85 2.65
CA VAL A 17 7.35 49.53 4.01
C VAL A 17 5.91 49.99 4.16
N ALA A 18 5.00 49.06 4.44
CA ALA A 18 3.76 49.35 5.15
C ALA A 18 3.28 48.08 5.86
N THR A 19 3.48 48.08 7.18
CA THR A 19 2.88 47.14 8.13
C THR A 19 1.37 47.29 8.17
N LEU A 20 0.63 46.19 8.18
CA LEU A 20 -0.61 46.03 8.95
C LEU A 20 -0.99 44.54 8.97
N SER A 21 -0.76 43.92 10.12
CA SER A 21 -1.23 42.58 10.48
C SER A 21 -2.74 42.59 10.68
N ILE A 22 -3.47 41.76 9.93
CA ILE A 22 -4.85 41.39 10.24
C ILE A 22 -4.86 39.89 10.48
N THR A 23 -4.92 39.54 11.76
CA THR A 23 -5.06 38.18 12.29
C THR A 23 -6.41 37.60 11.87
N PRO A 24 -6.51 36.35 11.38
CA PRO A 24 -7.80 35.69 11.29
C PRO A 24 -8.30 35.38 12.70
N ALA A 25 -9.41 36.00 13.10
CA ALA A 25 -10.16 35.63 14.29
C ALA A 25 -10.88 34.31 14.01
N PHE A 26 -10.26 33.17 14.35
CA PHE A 26 -11.02 31.95 14.59
C PHE A 26 -11.70 32.09 15.95
N ALA A 27 -13.03 32.08 15.93
CA ALA A 27 -13.86 32.09 17.11
C ALA A 27 -13.46 30.95 18.06
N ALA A 28 -13.33 31.31 19.33
CA ALA A 28 -13.22 30.34 20.40
C ALA A 28 -14.60 29.81 20.80
N ASP A 29 -14.55 28.61 21.39
CA ASP A 29 -15.54 27.94 22.23
C ASP A 29 -16.62 27.08 21.56
N ILE A 30 -16.33 25.77 21.54
CA ILE A 30 -17.19 24.79 22.23
C ILE A 30 -16.27 23.91 23.09
N THR A 31 -16.33 24.10 24.40
CA THR A 31 -15.90 23.12 25.39
C THR A 31 -16.91 21.96 25.41
N ALA A 32 -16.47 20.75 25.05
CA ALA A 32 -16.99 19.50 25.60
C ALA A 32 -16.04 18.35 25.25
N ASP A 33 -15.34 17.92 26.29
CA ASP A 33 -14.76 16.60 26.54
C ASP A 33 -15.14 15.50 25.54
N ALA A 34 -14.17 15.10 24.73
CA ALA A 34 -13.84 13.70 24.61
C ALA A 34 -12.33 13.67 24.41
N SER A 35 -11.61 13.12 25.39
CA SER A 35 -10.32 12.51 25.10
C SER A 35 -10.56 11.56 23.93
N VAL A 36 -10.30 12.00 22.70
CA VAL A 36 -10.10 11.09 21.58
C VAL A 36 -8.84 10.38 22.00
N GLY A 37 -9.01 9.24 22.66
CA GLY A 37 -7.98 8.23 22.70
C GLY A 37 -7.61 8.06 21.25
N VAL A 38 -6.49 8.67 20.86
CA VAL A 38 -5.75 8.23 19.70
C VAL A 38 -5.29 6.86 20.14
N GLU A 39 -6.19 5.88 19.99
CA GLU A 39 -5.84 4.48 20.04
C GLU A 39 -4.71 4.39 19.02
N ASP A 40 -3.52 4.12 19.52
CA ASP A 40 -2.32 4.02 18.72
C ASP A 40 -2.51 2.78 17.84
N ARG A 41 -3.13 2.99 16.67
CA ARG A 41 -3.51 1.93 15.76
C ARG A 41 -2.26 1.49 15.03
N MET A 42 -1.55 0.55 15.64
CA MET A 42 -0.39 -0.06 15.03
C MET A 42 -0.83 -0.91 13.83
N THR A 43 -0.26 -0.64 12.66
CA THR A 43 -0.42 -1.47 11.47
C THR A 43 0.76 -2.43 11.40
N LEU A 44 0.48 -3.72 11.45
CA LEU A 44 1.46 -4.78 11.32
C LEU A 44 1.58 -5.22 9.86
N TYR A 45 2.75 -5.69 9.47
CA TYR A 45 3.05 -6.17 8.12
C TYR A 45 3.37 -7.65 8.15
N PHE A 46 2.71 -8.40 7.27
CA PHE A 46 2.88 -9.84 7.14
C PHE A 46 3.19 -10.21 5.69
N GLU A 47 3.84 -11.36 5.52
CA GLU A 47 4.27 -11.91 4.24
C GLU A 47 3.91 -13.39 4.21
N GLU A 48 3.34 -13.84 3.10
CA GLU A 48 2.87 -15.23 2.95
C GLU A 48 3.03 -15.70 1.50
N ASP A 49 3.39 -16.97 1.34
CA ASP A 49 3.53 -17.63 0.04
C ASP A 49 2.35 -18.59 -0.18
N VAL A 50 1.51 -18.28 -1.17
CA VAL A 50 0.31 -19.06 -1.49
C VAL A 50 0.59 -19.92 -2.71
N THR A 51 0.40 -21.24 -2.56
CA THR A 51 0.58 -22.21 -3.66
C THR A 51 -0.77 -22.60 -4.26
N PHE A 52 -0.86 -22.57 -5.58
CA PHE A 52 -2.06 -22.91 -6.35
C PHE A 52 -1.97 -24.32 -6.94
N ASN A 53 -3.10 -24.91 -7.33
CA ASN A 53 -3.16 -26.26 -7.89
C ASN A 53 -2.44 -26.37 -9.24
N CYS A 54 -2.43 -25.29 -10.02
CA CYS A 54 -1.62 -25.15 -11.22
C CYS A 54 -0.10 -25.15 -10.95
N GLY A 55 0.32 -25.14 -9.68
CA GLY A 55 1.72 -25.10 -9.23
C GLY A 55 2.32 -23.70 -9.23
N ALA A 56 1.54 -22.64 -9.48
CA ALA A 56 2.01 -21.27 -9.31
C ALA A 56 2.13 -20.91 -7.82
N GLU A 57 3.18 -20.16 -7.48
CA GLU A 57 3.38 -19.62 -6.14
C GLU A 57 3.29 -18.09 -6.20
N VAL A 58 2.54 -17.52 -5.26
CA VAL A 58 2.31 -16.09 -5.15
C VAL A 58 2.74 -15.62 -3.78
N HIS A 59 3.74 -14.74 -3.75
CA HIS A 59 4.16 -14.05 -2.54
C HIS A 59 3.30 -12.81 -2.33
N VAL A 60 2.71 -12.69 -1.15
CA VAL A 60 1.75 -11.65 -0.78
C VAL A 60 2.26 -10.94 0.45
N LYS A 61 2.37 -9.60 0.36
CA LYS A 61 2.60 -8.74 1.51
C LYS A 61 1.32 -8.02 1.87
N TYR A 62 0.87 -8.16 3.10
CA TYR A 62 -0.41 -7.60 3.57
C TYR A 62 -0.28 -6.92 4.92
N THR A 63 -1.32 -6.18 5.29
CA THR A 63 -1.39 -5.42 6.54
C THR A 63 -2.53 -5.90 7.41
N ILE A 64 -2.28 -5.93 8.72
CA ILE A 64 -3.29 -6.22 9.74
C ILE A 64 -3.33 -5.06 10.74
N LEU A 65 -4.53 -4.75 11.23
CA LEU A 65 -4.72 -3.80 12.33
C LEU A 65 -4.51 -4.52 13.67
N ASP A 66 -3.48 -4.14 14.43
CA ASP A 66 -3.07 -4.80 15.69
C ASP A 66 -4.22 -4.89 16.72
N SER A 67 -5.09 -3.88 16.79
CA SER A 67 -6.18 -3.84 17.78
C SER A 67 -7.34 -4.79 17.50
N THR A 68 -7.52 -5.25 16.26
CA THR A 68 -8.66 -6.09 15.85
C THR A 68 -8.24 -7.43 15.28
N GLY A 69 -7.01 -7.50 14.77
CA GLY A 69 -6.54 -8.64 14.03
C GLY A 69 -7.03 -8.73 12.59
N ASP A 70 -7.75 -7.71 12.12
CA ASP A 70 -8.35 -7.69 10.78
C ASP A 70 -7.33 -7.30 9.70
N ILE A 71 -7.33 -8.05 8.60
CA ILE A 71 -6.62 -7.70 7.38
C ILE A 71 -7.20 -6.39 6.83
N THR A 72 -6.34 -5.39 6.71
CA THR A 72 -6.71 -4.03 6.26
C THR A 72 -6.32 -3.73 4.82
N GLY A 73 -5.43 -4.54 4.22
CA GLY A 73 -5.00 -4.31 2.85
C GLY A 73 -3.90 -5.25 2.37
N VAL A 74 -3.67 -5.23 1.06
CA VAL A 74 -2.57 -5.92 0.38
C VAL A 74 -1.63 -4.88 -0.20
N GLN A 75 -0.37 -4.92 0.21
CA GLN A 75 0.69 -3.99 -0.20
C GLN A 75 1.33 -4.43 -1.52
N SER A 76 1.61 -5.73 -1.65
CA SER A 76 2.19 -6.27 -2.86
C SER A 76 1.74 -7.70 -3.08
N LEU A 77 1.72 -8.07 -4.36
CA LEU A 77 1.39 -9.40 -4.82
C LEU A 77 2.31 -9.71 -5.99
N LYS A 78 3.07 -10.80 -5.88
CA LYS A 78 4.09 -11.17 -6.87
C LYS A 78 4.06 -12.66 -7.11
N VAL A 79 3.90 -13.07 -8.37
CA VAL A 79 4.16 -14.45 -8.77
C VAL A 79 5.67 -14.71 -8.64
N THR A 80 6.05 -15.63 -7.78
CA THR A 80 7.45 -15.99 -7.51
C THR A 80 7.88 -17.21 -8.30
N TYR A 81 6.95 -18.13 -8.57
CA TYR A 81 7.19 -19.33 -9.34
C TYR A 81 5.96 -19.74 -10.15
N TYR A 82 6.19 -20.41 -11.28
CA TYR A 82 5.19 -21.17 -12.01
C TYR A 82 5.88 -22.29 -12.82
N PRO A 83 5.25 -23.45 -13.02
CA PRO A 83 5.84 -24.56 -13.75
C PRO A 83 5.95 -24.30 -15.25
N ASN A 84 6.84 -25.04 -15.92
CA ASN A 84 7.07 -24.91 -17.36
C ASN A 84 5.84 -25.24 -18.24
N THR A 85 4.83 -25.90 -17.68
CA THR A 85 3.53 -26.15 -18.33
C THR A 85 2.71 -24.86 -18.51
N ILE A 86 3.06 -23.79 -17.78
CA ILE A 86 2.44 -22.47 -17.91
C ILE A 86 3.33 -21.58 -18.79
N HIS A 87 2.72 -20.85 -19.73
CA HIS A 87 3.44 -19.90 -20.59
C HIS A 87 3.46 -18.48 -20.01
N SER A 88 2.32 -18.06 -19.45
CA SER A 88 2.11 -16.74 -18.89
C SER A 88 1.17 -16.87 -17.71
N VAL A 89 1.40 -16.06 -16.68
CA VAL A 89 0.64 -16.06 -15.44
C VAL A 89 0.51 -14.64 -14.93
N THR A 90 -0.64 -14.34 -14.35
CA THR A 90 -0.91 -13.10 -13.64
C THR A 90 -1.76 -13.42 -12.44
N ALA A 91 -1.48 -12.77 -11.33
CA ALA A 91 -2.22 -12.94 -10.09
C ALA A 91 -2.72 -11.58 -9.61
N PHE A 92 -3.91 -11.55 -9.01
CA PHE A 92 -4.50 -10.32 -8.48
C PHE A 92 -5.43 -10.63 -7.30
N VAL A 93 -5.53 -9.67 -6.39
CA VAL A 93 -6.48 -9.72 -5.28
C VAL A 93 -7.88 -9.52 -5.83
N SER A 94 -8.75 -10.50 -5.59
CA SER A 94 -10.15 -10.49 -6.04
C SER A 94 -11.09 -9.95 -4.97
N ALA A 95 -10.78 -10.21 -3.70
CA ALA A 95 -11.52 -9.69 -2.56
C ALA A 95 -10.67 -9.75 -1.28
N ILE A 96 -11.04 -8.94 -0.30
CA ILE A 96 -10.66 -9.11 1.11
C ILE A 96 -11.98 -9.16 1.88
N ARG A 97 -12.28 -10.27 2.54
CA ARG A 97 -13.53 -10.48 3.27
C ARG A 97 -13.33 -11.49 4.38
N ASP A 98 -14.04 -11.32 5.50
CA ASP A 98 -14.05 -12.30 6.59
C ASP A 98 -12.64 -12.67 7.09
N ASN A 99 -11.74 -11.67 7.13
CA ASN A 99 -10.32 -11.82 7.45
C ASN A 99 -9.51 -12.73 6.51
N GLU A 100 -9.99 -12.93 5.29
CA GLU A 100 -9.32 -13.67 4.22
C GLU A 100 -8.98 -12.77 3.04
N ILE A 101 -7.82 -13.01 2.43
CA ILE A 101 -7.42 -12.46 1.14
C ILE A 101 -7.74 -13.51 0.08
N VAL A 102 -8.59 -13.15 -0.87
CA VAL A 102 -8.94 -14.00 -2.02
C VAL A 102 -8.10 -13.56 -3.23
N ILE A 103 -7.34 -14.49 -3.80
CA ILE A 103 -6.48 -14.27 -4.96
C ILE A 103 -6.97 -15.11 -6.13
N THR A 104 -7.04 -14.48 -7.30
CA THR A 104 -7.23 -15.19 -8.57
C THR A 104 -5.91 -15.21 -9.32
N VAL A 105 -5.52 -16.39 -9.79
CA VAL A 105 -4.40 -16.61 -10.70
C VAL A 105 -4.97 -16.98 -12.06
N SER A 106 -4.65 -16.19 -13.08
CA SER A 106 -4.99 -16.47 -14.47
C SER A 106 -3.73 -16.83 -15.24
N TYR A 107 -3.78 -17.93 -16.00
CA TYR A 107 -2.61 -18.48 -16.67
C TYR A 107 -2.95 -19.13 -18.01
N TYR A 108 -1.97 -19.16 -18.92
CA TYR A 108 -2.07 -19.91 -20.18
C TYR A 108 -1.41 -21.27 -20.03
N ASN A 109 -2.21 -22.34 -20.07
CA ASN A 109 -1.76 -23.72 -19.95
C ASN A 109 -1.33 -24.25 -21.32
N LYS A 110 -0.05 -24.61 -21.46
CA LYS A 110 0.52 -25.14 -22.70
C LYS A 110 0.03 -26.53 -23.05
N VAL A 111 -0.44 -27.30 -22.07
CA VAL A 111 -0.92 -28.68 -22.30
C VAL A 111 -2.31 -28.66 -22.93
N THR A 112 -3.17 -27.76 -22.45
CA THR A 112 -4.54 -27.62 -22.94
C THR A 112 -4.72 -26.48 -23.96
N GLU A 113 -3.65 -25.72 -24.21
CA GLU A 113 -3.59 -24.59 -25.16
C GLU A 113 -4.65 -23.50 -24.95
N LYS A 114 -5.03 -23.24 -23.69
CA LYS A 114 -6.09 -22.28 -23.33
C LYS A 114 -5.75 -21.51 -22.06
N TRP A 115 -6.47 -20.40 -21.87
CA TRP A 115 -6.46 -19.66 -20.61
C TRP A 115 -7.32 -20.37 -19.57
N GLU A 116 -6.77 -20.48 -18.36
CA GLU A 116 -7.43 -21.05 -17.19
C GLU A 116 -7.25 -20.07 -16.01
N SER A 117 -8.12 -20.20 -15.02
CA SER A 117 -8.07 -19.40 -13.80
C SER A 117 -8.33 -20.27 -12.59
N GLU A 118 -7.60 -19.99 -11.51
CA GLU A 118 -7.76 -20.63 -10.21
C GLU A 118 -7.95 -19.55 -9.14
N VAL A 119 -8.77 -19.86 -8.15
CA VAL A 119 -9.04 -18.99 -7.01
C VAL A 119 -8.55 -19.68 -5.76
N GLY A 120 -7.78 -18.96 -4.95
CA GLY A 120 -7.31 -19.38 -3.64
C GLY A 120 -7.62 -18.31 -2.62
N SER A 121 -7.77 -18.71 -1.36
CA SER A 121 -7.84 -17.79 -0.24
C SER A 121 -6.92 -18.24 0.87
N PHE A 122 -6.48 -17.27 1.66
CA PHE A 122 -5.80 -17.50 2.92
C PHE A 122 -6.19 -16.40 3.88
N GLY A 123 -6.13 -16.68 5.18
CA GLY A 123 -6.45 -15.74 6.24
C GLY A 123 -5.38 -15.77 7.31
N HIS A 124 -5.44 -14.80 8.21
CA HIS A 124 -4.54 -14.76 9.36
C HIS A 124 -5.29 -15.21 10.62
N GLU A 125 -4.85 -16.29 11.24
CA GLU A 125 -5.34 -16.76 12.54
C GLU A 125 -4.46 -16.19 13.66
N TRP A 126 -5.08 -15.71 14.73
CA TRP A 126 -4.44 -15.13 15.91
C TRP A 126 -4.28 -16.14 17.05
#